data_AF-A0A1H4Y9E7-F1
#
_entry.id   AF-A0A1H4Y9E7-F1
#
_cell.length_a   1.000
_cell.length_b   1.000
_cell.length_c   1.000
_cell.angle_alpha   90.00
_cell.angle_beta   90.00
_cell.angle_gamma   90.00
#
_symmetry.space_group_name_H-M   'P 1'
#
loop_
_entity.id
_entity.type
_entity.pdbx_description
1 polymer ?
#
loop_
_entity_poly.entity_id
_entity_poly.type
_entity_poly.pdbx_seq_one_letter_code
_entity_poly.pdbx_strand_id
1 'polypeptide(L)' 'MAEPTEEEIRTYAHQLWEKAGRPEGRDKEFWDLAEQELRNQDKSSPLRTPDNL' A
#
# COMPACT_ATOMS: atom_id res chain seq x y z
N MET A 1 -17.43 -4.68 -1.99
CA MET A 1 -16.34 -4.29 -1.07
C MET A 1 -15.10 -4.37 -1.93
N ALA A 2 -14.56 -3.24 -2.39
CA ALA A 2 -13.32 -3.29 -3.13
C ALA A 2 -12.21 -3.56 -2.11
N GLU A 3 -11.62 -4.74 -2.24
CA GLU A 3 -10.40 -5.11 -1.56
C GLU A 3 -9.23 -4.46 -2.32
N PRO A 4 -8.27 -3.84 -1.62
CA PRO A 4 -7.13 -3.24 -2.27
C PRO A 4 -6.33 -4.31 -3.01
N THR A 5 -5.87 -4.00 -4.22
CA THR A 5 -5.10 -4.97 -5.02
C THR A 5 -3.70 -5.13 -4.45
N GLU A 6 -3.09 -6.30 -4.66
CA GLU A 6 -1.70 -6.54 -4.24
C GLU A 6 -0.72 -5.50 -4.81
N GLU A 7 -0.97 -4.97 -6.00
CA GLU A 7 -0.16 -3.89 -6.59
C GLU A 7 -0.25 -2.57 -5.82
N GLU A 8 -1.45 -2.20 -5.38
CA GLU A 8 -1.67 -1.01 -4.54
C GLU A 8 -0.96 -1.18 -3.20
N ILE A 9 -1.17 -2.33 -2.54
CA ILE A 9 -0.57 -2.67 -1.25
C ILE A 9 0.95 -2.65 -1.37
N ARG A 10 1.50 -3.27 -2.41
CA ARG A 10 2.93 -3.28 -2.68
C ARG A 10 3.48 -1.87 -2.87
N THR A 11 2.86 -1.07 -3.71
CA THR A 11 3.32 0.32 -3.99
C THR A 11 3.32 1.14 -2.71
N TYR A 12 2.28 1.04 -1.90
CA TYR A 12 2.14 1.78 -0.66
C TYR A 12 3.11 1.30 0.43
N ALA A 13 3.25 -0.03 0.57
CA ALA A 13 4.20 -0.66 1.50
C ALA A 13 5.63 -0.29 1.15
N HIS A 14 6.00 -0.31 -0.13
CA HIS A 14 7.30 0.14 -0.61
C HIS A 14 7.53 1.62 -0.30
N GLN A 15 6.56 2.51 -0.57
CA GLN A 15 6.70 3.92 -0.22
C GLN A 15 6.88 4.14 1.28
N LEU A 16 6.12 3.44 2.12
CA LEU A 16 6.26 3.52 3.58
C LEU A 16 7.63 3.00 4.04
N TRP A 17 8.08 1.88 3.49
CA TRP A 17 9.37 1.29 3.77
C TRP A 17 10.53 2.20 3.35
N GLU A 18 10.46 2.82 2.18
CA GLU A 18 11.46 3.79 1.72
C GLU A 18 11.47 5.06 2.58
N LYS A 19 10.30 5.60 2.95
CA LYS A 19 10.20 6.75 3.86
C LYS A 19 10.75 6.44 5.26
N ALA A 20 10.60 5.21 5.72
CA ALA A 20 11.14 4.74 7.00
C ALA A 20 12.65 4.46 6.97
N GLY A 21 13.31 4.60 5.82
CA GLY A 21 14.74 4.35 5.67
C GLY A 21 15.10 2.90 5.36
N ARG A 22 14.15 2.12 4.83
CA ARG A 22 14.32 0.72 4.41
C ARG A 22 14.85 -0.20 5.52
N PRO A 23 14.19 -0.23 6.70
CA PRO A 23 14.57 -1.16 7.75
C PRO A 23 14.42 -2.62 7.26
N GLU A 24 15.51 -3.37 7.28
CA GLU A 24 15.52 -4.80 6.92
C GLU A 24 14.65 -5.61 7.91
N GLY A 25 13.74 -6.42 7.39
CA GLY A 25 12.89 -7.32 8.18
C GLY A 25 11.59 -6.71 8.68
N ARG A 26 11.28 -5.45 8.34
CA ARG A 26 9.99 -4.80 8.64
C ARG A 26 9.07 -4.69 7.43
N ASP A 27 9.47 -5.26 6.30
CA ASP A 27 8.73 -5.23 5.03
C ASP A 27 7.29 -5.75 5.21
N LYS A 28 7.13 -6.80 6.02
CA LYS A 28 5.83 -7.40 6.35
C LYS A 28 4.96 -6.48 7.22
N GLU A 29 5.53 -5.71 8.14
CA GLU A 29 4.77 -4.71 8.92
C GLU A 29 4.24 -3.60 8.00
N PHE A 30 5.07 -3.13 7.06
CA PHE A 30 4.66 -2.11 6.09
C PHE A 30 3.62 -2.62 5.11
N TRP A 31 3.69 -3.90 4.72
CA TRP A 31 2.67 -4.55 3.91
C TRP A 31 1.31 -4.59 4.61
N ASP A 32 1.28 -5.04 5.87
CA ASP A 32 0.05 -5.13 6.68
C ASP A 32 -0.57 -3.74 6.91
N LEU A 33 0.28 -2.74 7.22
CA LEU A 33 -0.12 -1.32 7.33
C LEU A 33 -0.69 -0.77 6.03
N ALA A 34 -0.04 -1.04 4.90
CA ALA A 34 -0.50 -0.60 3.58
C ALA A 34 -1.85 -1.22 3.23
N GLU A 35 -2.02 -2.52 3.44
CA GLU A 35 -3.28 -3.23 3.21
C GLU A 35 -4.41 -2.66 4.06
N GLN A 36 -4.15 -2.46 5.36
CA GLN A 36 -5.14 -1.92 6.28
C GLN A 36 -5.55 -0.49 5.91
N GLU A 37 -4.58 0.35 5.54
CA GLU A 37 -4.83 1.75 5.21
C GLU A 37 -5.56 1.88 3.87
N LEU A 38 -5.16 1.13 2.85
CA LEU A 38 -5.84 1.11 1.54
C LEU A 38 -7.27 0.58 1.67
N ARG A 39 -7.48 -0.47 2.46
CA ARG A 39 -8.82 -1.01 2.75
C ARG A 39 -9.73 0.01 3.44
N ASN A 40 -9.15 0.94 4.21
CA ASN A 40 -9.87 2.04 4.83
C ASN A 40 -10.05 3.25 3.88
N GLN A 41 -9.07 3.56 3.04
CA GLN A 41 -9.08 4.70 2.11
C GLN A 41 -9.94 4.48 0.86
N ASP A 42 -10.00 3.27 0.32
CA ASP A 42 -10.76 2.93 -0.90
C ASP A 42 -12.26 3.24 -0.78
N LYS A 43 -12.79 3.26 0.46
CA LYS A 43 -14.16 3.73 0.73
C LYS A 43 -14.44 5.18 0.28
N SER A 44 -13.41 5.97 0.02
CA SER A 44 -13.50 7.41 -0.27
C SER A 44 -12.92 7.81 -1.63
N SER A 45 -12.38 6.90 -2.46
CA SER A 45 -11.65 7.29 -3.67
C SER A 45 -11.75 6.26 -4.80
N PRO A 46 -12.70 6.40 -5.74
CA PRO A 46 -12.88 5.40 -6.81
C PRO A 46 -11.90 5.51 -8.00
N LEU A 47 -10.83 6.32 -7.95
CA LEU A 47 -10.09 6.73 -9.16
C LEU A 47 -8.59 7.03 -8.97
N ARG A 48 -7.82 6.26 -8.18
CA ARG A 48 -6.36 6.42 -8.18
C ARG A 48 -5.70 5.47 -9.20
N THR A 49 -5.77 5.93 -10.45
CA THR A 49 -4.91 5.66 -11.62
C THR A 49 -4.04 4.39 -11.65
N PRO A 50 -4.18 3.55 -12.70
CA PRO A 50 -3.19 2.55 -13.05
C PRO A 50 -2.01 3.26 -13.75
N ASP A 51 -0.86 3.31 -13.09
CA ASP A 51 0.38 3.77 -13.71
C ASP A 51 1.53 2.88 -13.19
N ASN A 52 1.86 1.79 -13.89
CA ASN A 52 3.05 1.75 -14.76
C ASN A 52 3.36 0.33 -15.31
N LEU A 53 3.14 0.11 -16.61
CA LEU A 53 4.18 -0.30 -17.58
C LEU A 53 3.76 0.07 -19.01
#